data_AF-A0A8J2M2F2-F1
#
_entry.id   AF-A0A8J2M2F2-F1
#
_cell.length_a   1.000
_cell.length_b   1.000
_cell.length_c   1.000
_cell.angle_alpha   90.00
_cell.angle_beta   90.00
_cell.angle_gamma   90.00
#
_symmetry.space_group_name_H-M   'P 1'
#
loop_
_entity.id
_entity.type
_entity.pdbx_description
1 polymer ?
#
loop_
_entity_poly.entity_id
_entity_poly.type
_entity_poly.pdbx_seq_one_letter_code
_entity_poly.pdbx_strand_id
1 'polypeptide(L)'
;MIQSFLLKIFIALLINFKTWAENIYCTYYRSTNEITCGTVTCQTHVPFLHDLEEEGLDTKLPLGWYRIGTLQIRHDTSWFNLYRRRASGSGYWDFYTMIPERNCIGSFGLHAGENLPGSVTLKDKRCFDRLIRQIERKTTSEKFDVYQCRKCIFNSCWLGTRLLPAYREYLTSLRSI
;
A
#
# COMPACT_ATOMS: atom_id res chain seq x y z
N MET A 1 -17.35 -35.51 -38.80
CA MET A 1 -17.01 -34.07 -38.91
C MET A 1 -17.45 -33.24 -37.71
N ILE A 2 -18.56 -33.58 -37.03
CA ILE A 2 -19.16 -32.81 -35.92
C ILE A 2 -18.35 -32.91 -34.60
N GLN A 3 -17.68 -34.03 -34.34
CA GLN A 3 -16.88 -34.27 -33.12
C GLN A 3 -15.67 -33.34 -32.97
N SER A 4 -15.02 -32.97 -34.08
CA SER A 4 -13.86 -32.05 -34.11
C SER A 4 -14.26 -30.61 -33.75
N PHE A 5 -15.48 -30.20 -34.10
CA PHE A 5 -15.97 -28.84 -33.88
C PHE A 5 -16.34 -28.61 -32.41
N LEU A 6 -16.98 -29.59 -31.77
CA LEU A 6 -17.31 -29.56 -30.34
C LEU A 6 -16.06 -29.56 -29.45
N LEU A 7 -15.02 -30.32 -29.83
CA LEU A 7 -13.74 -30.36 -29.11
C LEU A 7 -13.02 -29.00 -29.15
N LYS A 8 -13.05 -28.30 -30.29
CA LYS A 8 -12.47 -26.96 -30.42
C LYS A 8 -13.22 -25.90 -29.59
N ILE A 9 -14.54 -26.01 -29.49
CA ILE A 9 -15.36 -25.13 -28.63
C ILE A 9 -15.05 -25.38 -27.15
N PHE A 10 -14.91 -26.65 -26.74
CA PHE A 10 -14.53 -26.99 -25.37
C PHE A 10 -13.12 -26.50 -25.00
N ILE A 11 -12.15 -26.63 -25.91
CA ILE A 11 -10.80 -26.10 -25.71
C ILE A 11 -10.82 -24.56 -25.64
N ALA A 12 -11.60 -23.89 -26.49
CA ALA A 12 -11.75 -22.43 -26.44
C ALA A 12 -12.45 -21.94 -25.15
N LEU A 13 -13.38 -22.71 -24.59
CA LEU A 13 -14.01 -22.43 -23.29
C LEU A 13 -13.03 -22.68 -22.13
N LEU A 14 -12.18 -23.71 -22.20
CA LEU A 14 -11.15 -23.97 -21.19
C LEU A 14 -10.01 -22.94 -21.21
N ILE A 15 -9.65 -22.40 -22.38
CA ILE A 15 -8.64 -21.34 -22.52
C ILE A 15 -9.20 -19.96 -22.08
N ASN A 16 -10.52 -19.78 -22.09
CA ASN A 16 -11.19 -18.58 -21.58
C ASN A 16 -11.37 -18.53 -20.06
N PHE A 17 -10.95 -19.56 -19.32
CA PHE A 17 -10.53 -19.38 -17.92
C PHE A 17 -9.18 -18.64 -17.87
N LYS A 18 -9.09 -17.51 -18.58
CA LYS A 18 -8.21 -16.42 -18.18
C LYS A 18 -8.70 -16.07 -16.78
N THR A 19 -7.98 -16.58 -15.80
CA THR A 19 -8.00 -16.16 -14.41
C THR A 19 -8.24 -14.67 -14.38
N TRP A 20 -9.47 -14.25 -14.09
CA TRP A 20 -9.72 -12.88 -13.69
C TRP A 20 -8.83 -12.71 -12.46
N ALA A 21 -7.74 -11.96 -12.62
CA ALA A 21 -6.91 -11.60 -11.50
C ALA A 21 -7.79 -10.70 -10.63
N GLU A 22 -8.48 -11.32 -9.67
CA GLU A 22 -9.19 -10.59 -8.63
C GLU A 22 -8.17 -9.67 -7.99
N ASN A 23 -8.38 -8.36 -8.14
CA ASN A 23 -7.53 -7.37 -7.52
C ASN A 23 -7.48 -7.65 -6.03
N ILE A 24 -6.32 -8.12 -5.55
CA ILE A 24 -6.12 -8.35 -4.12
C ILE A 24 -6.30 -7.03 -3.40
N TYR A 25 -6.92 -7.06 -2.22
CA TYR A 25 -7.01 -5.93 -1.32
C TYR A 25 -6.22 -6.20 -0.04
N CYS A 26 -5.58 -5.18 0.52
CA CYS A 26 -4.87 -5.26 1.80
C CYS A 26 -5.63 -4.54 2.91
N THR A 27 -5.68 -5.14 4.11
CA THR A 27 -6.23 -4.51 5.31
C THR A 27 -5.23 -4.65 6.45
N TYR A 28 -4.83 -3.54 7.04
CA TYR A 28 -4.06 -3.46 8.27
C TYR A 28 -5.03 -3.21 9.44
N TYR A 29 -5.08 -4.14 10.37
CA TYR A 29 -5.89 -4.13 11.57
C TYR A 29 -5.04 -3.58 12.73
N ARG A 30 -5.23 -2.31 13.07
CA ARG A 30 -4.47 -1.62 14.14
C ARG A 30 -4.71 -2.25 15.51
N SER A 31 -5.90 -2.81 15.75
CA SER A 31 -6.26 -3.42 17.04
C SER A 31 -5.54 -4.73 17.30
N THR A 32 -5.44 -5.60 16.29
CA THR A 32 -4.75 -6.91 16.40
C THR A 32 -3.28 -6.84 15.98
N ASN A 33 -2.84 -5.73 15.38
CA ASN A 33 -1.52 -5.55 14.80
C ASN A 33 -1.23 -6.62 13.72
N GLU A 34 -2.17 -6.79 12.81
CA GLU A 34 -2.08 -7.75 11.71
C GLU A 34 -2.35 -7.07 10.38
N ILE A 35 -1.72 -7.57 9.32
CA ILE A 35 -2.04 -7.17 7.95
C ILE A 35 -2.43 -8.40 7.14
N THR A 36 -3.56 -8.30 6.45
CA THR A 36 -4.06 -9.33 5.54
C THR A 36 -4.10 -8.78 4.12
N CYS A 37 -3.43 -9.44 3.17
CA CYS A 37 -3.58 -9.18 1.75
C CYS A 37 -4.01 -10.47 1.03
N GLY A 38 -5.22 -10.49 0.49
CA GLY A 38 -5.79 -11.70 -0.10
C GLY A 38 -5.91 -12.80 0.96
N THR A 39 -5.21 -13.93 0.75
CA THR A 39 -5.23 -15.08 1.66
C THR A 39 -4.05 -15.11 2.66
N VAL A 40 -3.17 -14.11 2.64
CA VAL A 40 -2.00 -14.06 3.51
C VAL A 40 -2.22 -13.05 4.62
N THR A 41 -2.19 -13.52 5.86
CA THR A 41 -2.19 -12.70 7.07
C THR A 41 -0.82 -12.79 7.75
N CYS A 42 -0.30 -11.64 8.17
CA CYS A 42 0.99 -11.51 8.85
C CYS A 42 0.87 -10.66 10.12
N GLN A 43 1.63 -11.04 11.14
CA GLN A 43 1.80 -10.27 12.36
C GLN A 43 2.72 -9.07 12.12
N THR A 44 2.32 -7.93 12.66
CA THR A 44 3.08 -6.68 12.62
C THR A 44 3.62 -6.33 14.01
N HIS A 45 4.67 -5.52 14.03
CA HIS A 45 5.16 -4.95 15.28
C HIS A 45 4.15 -3.95 15.85
N VAL A 46 4.08 -3.91 17.18
CA VAL A 46 3.47 -2.77 17.88
C VAL A 46 4.50 -1.65 17.82
N PRO A 47 4.16 -0.44 17.31
CA PRO A 47 5.10 0.67 17.29
C PRO A 47 5.69 0.91 18.69
N PHE A 48 7.00 1.14 18.73
CA PHE A 48 7.65 1.63 19.95
C PHE A 48 7.24 3.10 20.14
N LEU A 49 7.25 3.58 21.39
CA LEU A 49 6.92 4.94 21.84
C LEU A 49 5.48 5.15 22.33
N HIS A 50 5.29 5.01 23.65
CA HIS A 50 4.15 5.56 24.37
C HIS A 50 4.20 7.10 24.44
N ASP A 51 5.39 7.69 24.57
CA ASP A 51 5.56 9.14 24.76
C ASP A 51 5.04 9.99 23.59
N LEU A 52 5.05 9.46 22.35
CA LEU A 52 4.51 10.15 21.18
C LEU A 52 2.98 10.10 21.10
N GLU A 53 2.35 9.08 21.68
CA GLU A 53 0.89 9.06 21.81
C GLU A 53 0.42 10.17 22.77
N GLU A 54 1.21 10.49 23.80
CA GLU A 54 0.95 11.60 24.75
C GLU A 54 1.04 12.97 24.06
N GLU A 55 1.90 13.12 23.05
CA GLU A 55 1.96 14.32 22.19
C GLU A 55 0.87 14.34 21.09
N GLY A 56 -0.05 13.35 21.10
CA GLY A 56 -1.15 13.24 20.14
C GLY A 56 -0.74 12.72 18.75
N LEU A 57 0.43 12.06 18.66
CA LEU A 57 0.94 11.50 17.41
C LEU A 57 0.66 9.99 17.35
N ASP A 58 -0.18 9.58 16.40
CA ASP A 58 -0.45 8.17 16.12
C ASP A 58 0.81 7.49 15.58
N THR A 59 1.43 6.64 16.38
CA THR A 59 2.65 5.90 16.03
C THR A 59 2.38 4.73 15.09
N LYS A 60 1.11 4.32 14.95
CA LYS A 60 0.68 3.33 13.94
C LYS A 60 0.47 4.01 12.58
N LEU A 61 0.35 3.19 11.54
CA LEU A 61 -0.10 3.69 10.24
C LEU A 61 -1.48 4.37 10.40
N PRO A 62 -1.62 5.67 10.09
CA PRO A 62 -2.86 6.39 10.36
C PRO A 62 -4.09 5.81 9.63
N LEU A 63 -5.26 5.88 10.26
CA LEU A 63 -6.51 5.35 9.70
C LEU A 63 -6.83 5.89 8.31
N GLY A 64 -7.23 5.03 7.38
CA GLY A 64 -7.74 5.41 6.06
C GLY A 64 -7.15 4.64 4.89
N TRP A 65 -7.26 5.21 3.69
CA TRP A 65 -6.94 4.54 2.43
C TRP A 65 -5.55 4.91 1.92
N TYR A 66 -4.85 3.90 1.41
CA TYR A 66 -3.53 4.01 0.82
C TYR A 66 -3.47 3.27 -0.51
N ARG A 67 -2.60 3.72 -1.40
CA ARG A 67 -2.13 2.91 -2.54
C ARG A 67 -0.76 2.35 -2.22
N ILE A 68 -0.59 1.06 -2.48
CA ILE A 68 0.69 0.37 -2.40
C ILE A 68 1.41 0.58 -3.73
N GLY A 69 2.56 1.23 -3.67
CA GLY A 69 3.43 1.43 -4.83
C GLY A 69 4.12 0.14 -5.29
N THR A 70 5.01 0.30 -6.27
CA THR A 70 5.91 -0.78 -6.70
C THR A 70 6.91 -1.13 -5.58
N LEU A 71 7.31 -2.40 -5.52
CA LEU A 71 8.31 -2.87 -4.58
C LEU A 71 9.63 -2.15 -4.81
N GLN A 72 10.20 -1.60 -3.74
CA GLN A 72 11.53 -1.02 -3.72
C GLN A 72 12.47 -2.01 -3.04
N ILE A 73 13.67 -2.18 -3.60
CA ILE A 73 14.71 -3.05 -3.04
C ILE A 73 16.01 -2.25 -3.04
N ARG A 74 16.62 -2.13 -1.85
CA ARG A 74 17.93 -1.51 -1.71
C ARG A 74 18.76 -2.30 -0.71
N HIS A 75 19.96 -2.71 -1.15
CA HIS A 75 20.79 -3.67 -0.42
C HIS A 75 19.94 -4.92 -0.10
N ASP A 76 19.77 -5.26 1.18
CA ASP A 76 18.99 -6.43 1.63
C ASP A 76 17.63 -6.05 2.23
N THR A 77 17.19 -4.80 2.07
CA THR A 77 15.90 -4.31 2.57
C THR A 77 14.95 -4.08 1.41
N SER A 78 13.74 -4.60 1.55
CA SER A 78 12.64 -4.38 0.61
C SER A 78 11.44 -3.75 1.29
N TRP A 79 10.78 -2.84 0.59
CA TRP A 79 9.61 -2.14 1.11
C TRP A 79 8.66 -1.70 -0.01
N PHE A 80 7.40 -1.49 0.33
CA PHE A 80 6.46 -0.79 -0.52
C PHE A 80 6.21 0.61 0.02
N ASN A 81 6.21 1.61 -0.86
CA ASN A 81 5.75 2.95 -0.53
C ASN A 81 4.22 2.94 -0.36
N LEU A 82 3.72 3.53 0.73
CA LEU A 82 2.29 3.71 0.97
C LEU A 82 1.89 5.15 0.69
N TYR A 83 1.20 5.36 -0.44
CA TYR A 83 0.71 6.66 -0.84
C TYR A 83 -0.63 6.92 -0.17
N ARG A 84 -0.68 7.92 0.72
CA ARG A 84 -1.88 8.25 1.49
C ARG A 84 -2.92 8.94 0.62
N ARG A 85 -4.19 8.53 0.71
CA ARG A 85 -5.29 9.28 0.09
C ARG A 85 -5.41 10.66 0.74
N ARG A 86 -5.45 11.71 -0.08
CA ARG A 86 -5.68 13.09 0.38
C ARG A 86 -7.02 13.19 1.11
N ALA A 87 -7.09 13.97 2.18
CA ALA A 87 -8.35 14.13 2.91
C ALA A 87 -9.38 14.95 2.10
N SER A 88 -8.89 15.89 1.30
CA SER A 88 -9.71 16.73 0.43
C SER A 88 -9.36 16.49 -1.04
N GLY A 89 -10.40 16.50 -1.89
CA GLY A 89 -10.27 16.35 -3.34
C GLY A 89 -9.87 14.95 -3.82
N SER A 90 -9.19 14.92 -4.96
CA SER A 90 -8.69 13.71 -5.62
C SER A 90 -7.17 13.54 -5.50
N GLY A 91 -6.68 12.36 -5.90
CA GLY A 91 -5.27 11.96 -5.83
C GLY A 91 -4.78 11.50 -4.46
N TYR A 92 -3.48 11.31 -4.38
CA TYR A 92 -2.77 10.79 -3.20
C TYR A 92 -1.58 11.69 -2.88
N TRP A 93 -1.04 11.64 -1.67
CA TRP A 93 0.22 12.30 -1.32
C TRP A 93 1.40 11.46 -1.79
N ASP A 94 2.40 12.11 -2.39
CA ASP A 94 3.67 11.49 -2.77
C ASP A 94 4.41 10.97 -1.54
N PHE A 95 5.10 9.83 -1.68
CA PHE A 95 5.80 9.20 -0.56
C PHE A 95 6.87 10.09 0.09
N TYR A 96 7.55 10.94 -0.69
CA TYR A 96 8.62 11.81 -0.20
C TYR A 96 8.10 13.15 0.34
N THR A 97 6.77 13.30 0.47
CA THR A 97 6.17 14.52 0.99
C THR A 97 5.71 14.33 2.43
N MET A 98 5.89 15.38 3.23
CA MET A 98 5.27 15.50 4.54
C MET A 98 3.78 15.79 4.36
N ILE A 99 2.92 15.06 5.07
CA ILE A 99 1.47 15.08 4.84
C ILE A 99 0.79 16.04 5.83
N PRO A 100 0.18 17.15 5.36
CA PRO A 100 -0.46 18.16 6.22
C PRO A 100 -1.48 17.57 7.20
N GLU A 101 -2.32 16.67 6.71
CA GLU A 101 -3.41 16.08 7.50
C GLU A 101 -2.94 15.04 8.53
N ARG A 102 -1.62 14.81 8.61
CA ARG A 102 -0.96 13.86 9.51
C ARG A 102 0.18 14.51 10.27
N ASN A 103 -0.08 15.68 10.83
CA ASN A 103 0.91 16.45 11.59
C ASN A 103 2.22 16.67 10.83
N CYS A 104 2.13 16.86 9.52
CA CYS A 104 3.28 16.94 8.63
C CYS A 104 4.21 15.72 8.70
N ILE A 105 3.71 14.51 8.95
CA ILE A 105 4.46 13.25 8.88
C ILE A 105 4.16 12.56 7.54
N GLY A 106 5.18 11.98 6.91
CA GLY A 106 5.07 11.31 5.62
C GLY A 106 5.88 10.02 5.54
N SER A 107 6.16 9.59 4.31
CA SER A 107 7.06 8.45 4.03
C SER A 107 6.65 7.12 4.70
N PHE A 108 5.35 6.86 4.73
CA PHE A 108 4.80 5.60 5.24
C PHE A 108 5.16 4.41 4.34
N GLY A 109 5.58 3.31 4.96
CA GLY A 109 5.99 2.10 4.26
C GLY A 109 5.27 0.83 4.73
N LEU A 110 5.37 -0.22 3.92
CA LEU A 110 5.09 -1.61 4.28
C LEU A 110 6.36 -2.43 4.06
N HIS A 111 6.92 -2.99 5.12
CA HIS A 111 8.18 -3.73 5.10
C HIS A 111 8.28 -4.75 6.24
N ALA A 112 9.35 -5.53 6.27
CA ALA A 112 9.73 -6.36 7.41
C ALA A 112 11.04 -5.85 8.03
N GLY A 113 11.31 -6.22 9.29
CA GLY A 113 12.56 -5.92 9.98
C GLY A 113 12.40 -4.86 11.07
N GLU A 114 13.23 -3.83 11.04
CA GLU A 114 13.21 -2.75 12.04
C GLU A 114 11.85 -2.06 12.08
N ASN A 115 11.31 -1.83 13.27
CA ASN A 115 9.99 -1.26 13.48
C ASN A 115 10.01 0.26 13.30
N LEU A 116 9.38 0.75 12.23
CA LEU A 116 9.32 2.18 11.92
C LEU A 116 7.95 2.78 12.29
N PRO A 117 7.91 3.92 13.02
CA PRO A 117 6.67 4.64 13.31
C PRO A 117 5.93 5.06 12.03
N GLY A 118 4.60 5.03 12.09
CA GLY A 118 3.72 5.37 10.97
C GLY A 118 3.72 4.36 9.82
N SER A 119 4.50 3.29 9.91
CA SER A 119 4.63 2.25 8.88
C SER A 119 4.07 0.91 9.35
N VAL A 120 3.76 0.04 8.39
CA VAL A 120 3.36 -1.35 8.68
C VAL A 120 4.62 -2.21 8.64
N THR A 121 5.17 -2.50 9.81
CA THR A 121 6.36 -3.34 9.93
C THR A 121 5.97 -4.77 10.31
N LEU A 122 6.29 -5.75 9.47
CA LEU A 122 6.08 -7.16 9.74
C LEU A 122 7.19 -7.76 10.61
N LYS A 123 6.78 -8.64 11.53
CA LYS A 123 7.70 -9.40 12.41
C LYS A 123 8.49 -10.48 11.68
N ASP A 124 7.87 -11.13 10.70
CA ASP A 124 8.44 -12.28 10.00
C ASP A 124 8.69 -11.94 8.52
N LYS A 125 9.97 -11.96 8.13
CA LYS A 125 10.38 -11.75 6.74
C LYS A 125 9.78 -12.81 5.81
N ARG A 126 9.65 -14.07 6.22
CA ARG A 126 9.06 -15.12 5.37
C ARG A 126 7.58 -14.83 5.09
N CYS A 127 6.87 -14.28 6.06
CA CYS A 127 5.50 -13.82 5.86
C CYS A 127 5.44 -12.61 4.91
N PHE A 128 6.38 -11.67 5.02
CA PHE A 128 6.49 -10.56 4.08
C PHE A 128 6.77 -11.02 2.64
N ASP A 129 7.67 -11.98 2.45
CA ASP A 129 7.96 -12.56 1.13
C ASP A 129 6.69 -13.21 0.51
N ARG A 130 5.81 -13.80 1.34
CA ARG A 130 4.50 -14.30 0.90
C ARG A 130 3.51 -13.18 0.55
N LEU A 131 3.51 -12.08 1.31
CA LEU A 131 2.69 -10.90 0.99
C LEU A 131 3.10 -10.28 -0.33
N ILE A 132 4.40 -10.11 -0.57
CA ILE A 132 4.94 -9.61 -1.84
C ILE A 132 4.38 -10.44 -2.99
N ARG A 133 4.42 -11.78 -2.89
CA ARG A 133 3.88 -12.67 -3.93
C ARG A 133 2.38 -12.50 -4.14
N GLN A 134 1.59 -12.25 -3.08
CA GLN A 134 0.17 -11.95 -3.24
C GLN A 134 0.00 -10.63 -3.99
N ILE A 135 0.63 -9.56 -3.50
CA ILE A 135 0.54 -8.23 -4.06
C ILE A 135 0.99 -8.24 -5.52
N GLU A 136 2.19 -8.69 -5.86
CA GLU A 136 2.71 -8.57 -7.23
C GLU A 136 2.01 -9.50 -8.25
N ARG A 137 1.60 -10.72 -7.88
CA ARG A 137 1.05 -11.69 -8.85
C ARG A 137 -0.43 -11.49 -9.18
N LYS A 138 -1.20 -10.89 -8.27
CA LYS A 138 -2.67 -10.84 -8.39
C LYS A 138 -3.21 -9.42 -8.46
N THR A 139 -2.37 -8.44 -8.78
CA THR A 139 -2.82 -7.04 -8.89
C THR A 139 -2.67 -6.51 -10.29
N THR A 140 -3.66 -5.73 -10.73
CA THR A 140 -3.52 -4.87 -11.90
C THR A 140 -2.74 -3.61 -11.53
N SER A 141 -1.66 -3.33 -12.24
CA SER A 141 -0.92 -2.07 -12.13
C SER A 141 -1.71 -0.93 -12.76
N GLU A 142 -1.97 0.12 -12.00
CA GLU A 142 -2.68 1.31 -12.49
C GLU A 142 -1.93 2.60 -12.16
N LYS A 143 -2.18 3.62 -12.96
CA LYS A 143 -1.56 4.94 -12.83
C LYS A 143 -2.45 5.85 -12.00
N PHE A 144 -1.85 6.66 -11.13
CA PHE A 144 -2.59 7.58 -10.27
C PHE A 144 -1.84 8.88 -10.02
N ASP A 145 -2.63 9.94 -9.80
CA ASP A 145 -2.13 11.27 -9.48
C ASP A 145 -1.57 11.33 -8.06
N VAL A 146 -0.34 11.84 -7.97
CA VAL A 146 0.33 12.13 -6.70
C VAL A 146 0.65 13.60 -6.55
N TYR A 147 0.38 14.11 -5.36
CA TYR A 147 0.59 15.50 -4.98
C TYR A 147 1.75 15.61 -4.02
N GLN A 148 2.53 16.65 -4.17
CA GLN A 148 3.58 17.04 -3.24
C GLN A 148 3.14 18.30 -2.49
N CYS A 149 3.26 18.25 -1.17
CA CYS A 149 3.26 19.44 -0.32
C CYS A 149 4.65 20.08 -0.39
N ARG A 150 4.75 21.31 -0.90
CA ARG A 150 6.08 21.95 -1.12
C ARG A 150 6.75 22.36 0.19
N LYS A 151 5.96 22.71 1.22
CA LYS A 151 6.44 23.01 2.57
C LYS A 151 5.31 22.76 3.56
N CYS A 152 5.47 21.78 4.43
CA CYS A 152 4.48 21.44 5.46
C CYS A 152 4.89 22.10 6.78
N ILE A 153 4.07 23.04 7.26
CA ILE A 153 4.27 23.73 8.55
C ILE A 153 2.89 23.89 9.19
N PHE A 154 2.78 23.63 10.50
CA PHE A 154 1.52 23.75 11.26
C PHE A 154 0.35 23.07 10.54
N ASN A 155 0.55 21.81 10.14
CA ASN A 155 -0.46 20.95 9.51
C ASN A 155 -1.02 21.49 8.18
N SER A 156 -0.26 22.36 7.51
CA SER A 156 -0.68 23.09 6.30
C SER A 156 0.41 23.12 5.23
N CYS A 157 0.02 23.12 3.95
CA CYS A 157 0.95 23.34 2.84
C CYS A 157 1.18 24.83 2.56
N TRP A 158 2.19 25.43 3.18
CA TRP A 158 2.47 26.87 3.09
C TRP A 158 2.88 27.36 1.70
N LEU A 159 3.59 26.53 0.93
CA LEU A 159 3.98 26.83 -0.45
C LEU A 159 3.04 26.17 -1.47
N GLY A 160 1.82 25.83 -1.03
CA GLY A 160 0.81 25.16 -1.83
C GLY A 160 1.12 23.69 -2.14
N THR A 161 0.19 23.10 -2.89
CA THR A 161 0.25 21.72 -3.37
C THR A 161 0.60 21.68 -4.85
N ARG A 162 1.46 20.75 -5.25
CA ARG A 162 1.86 20.54 -6.64
C ARG A 162 1.49 19.12 -7.09
N LEU A 163 0.77 18.98 -8.20
CA LEU A 163 0.65 17.70 -8.89
C LEU A 163 1.99 17.36 -9.55
N LEU A 164 2.51 16.15 -9.30
CA LEU A 164 3.76 15.72 -9.92
C LEU A 164 3.51 15.24 -11.36
N PRO A 165 4.38 15.61 -12.32
CA PRO A 165 4.15 15.40 -13.75
C PRO A 165 4.22 13.94 -14.20
N ALA A 166 4.76 13.05 -13.35
CA ALA A 166 4.73 11.62 -13.56
C ALA A 166 3.75 11.00 -12.56
N TYR A 167 2.62 10.47 -13.07
CA TYR A 167 1.77 9.59 -12.27
C TYR A 167 2.64 8.48 -11.66
N ARG A 168 2.21 7.96 -10.51
CA ARG A 168 2.83 6.77 -9.93
C ARG A 168 2.08 5.54 -10.39
N GLU A 169 2.74 4.41 -10.33
CA GLU A 169 2.13 3.10 -10.51
C GLU A 169 1.80 2.53 -9.14
N TYR A 170 0.58 2.05 -8.97
CA TYR A 170 0.17 1.30 -7.80
C TYR A 170 -0.20 -0.12 -8.18
N LEU A 171 0.07 -1.04 -7.25
CA LEU A 171 -0.27 -2.44 -7.35
C LEU A 171 -1.67 -2.63 -6.76
N THR A 172 -1.87 -2.24 -5.51
CA THR A 172 -3.17 -2.40 -4.85
C THR A 172 -3.47 -1.30 -3.84
N SER A 173 -4.67 -1.34 -3.28
CA SER A 173 -5.14 -0.54 -2.17
C SER A 173 -4.89 -1.23 -0.83
N LEU A 174 -4.63 -0.40 0.19
CA LEU A 174 -4.58 -0.80 1.59
C LEU A 174 -5.54 0.04 2.42
N ARG A 175 -6.35 -0.60 3.28
CA ARG A 175 -7.05 0.07 4.38
C ARG A 175 -6.26 -0.09 5.66
N SER A 176 -6.07 1.01 6.38
CA SER A 176 -5.75 0.97 7.81
C SER A 176 -7.05 1.17 8.59
N ILE A 177 -7.40 0.20 9.43
CA ILE A 177 -8.61 0.20 10.28
C ILE A 177 -8.28 -0.10 11.74
#